data_AF-A0A377TTM0-F1
#
_entry.id   AF-A0A377TTM0-F1
#
_cell.length_a   1.000
_cell.length_b   1.000
_cell.length_c   1.000
_cell.angle_alpha   90.00
_cell.angle_beta   90.00
_cell.angle_gamma   90.00
#
_symmetry.space_group_name_H-M   'P 1'
#
loop_
_entity.id
_entity.type
_entity.pdbx_description
1 polymer ?
#
loop_
_entity_poly.entity_id
_entity_poly.type
_entity_poly.pdbx_seq_one_letter_code
_entity_poly.pdbx_strand_id
1 'polypeptide(L)' 'MTAPIQDLRDAIALLQQHDNQYLETDHPVDPNAELAGVYRHIGAGGTVKRPTPHRAGDDV' A
#
# COMPACT_ATOMS: atom_id res chain seq x y z
N MET A 1 23.40 -6.17 13.87
CA MET A 1 22.50 -5.35 14.72
C MET A 1 21.84 -4.36 13.79
N THR A 2 20.51 -4.42 13.65
CA THR A 2 19.77 -3.49 12.80
C THR A 2 19.85 -2.09 13.41
N ALA A 3 20.15 -1.08 12.60
CA ALA A 3 20.11 0.31 13.04
C ALA A 3 18.69 0.63 13.57
N PRO A 4 18.55 1.45 14.63
CA PRO A 4 17.24 1.85 15.12
C PRO A 4 16.48 2.59 14.02
N ILE A 5 15.21 2.24 13.80
CA ILE A 5 14.34 2.91 12.82
C ILE A 5 13.89 4.24 13.41
N GLN A 6 14.28 5.36 12.81
CA GLN A 6 13.89 6.71 13.26
C GLN A 6 12.97 7.39 12.25
N ASP A 7 13.03 6.99 10.98
CA ASP A 7 12.17 7.52 9.93
C ASP A 7 11.76 6.45 8.90
N LEU A 8 11.02 6.89 7.86
CA LEU A 8 10.57 6.03 6.77
C LEU A 8 11.73 5.49 5.92
N ARG A 9 12.81 6.26 5.75
CA ARG A 9 13.97 5.84 4.95
C ARG A 9 14.71 4.71 5.66
N ASP A 10 14.84 4.77 6.99
CA ASP A 10 15.40 3.68 7.80
C ASP A 10 14.55 2.40 7.68
N ALA A 11 13.22 2.54 7.71
CA ALA A 11 12.32 1.42 7.56
C ALA A 11 12.44 0.78 6.16
N ILE A 12 12.52 1.58 5.10
CA ILE A 12 12.75 1.08 3.73
C ILE A 12 14.10 0.36 3.63
N ALA A 13 15.16 0.93 4.22
CA ALA A 13 16.48 0.31 4.23
C ALA A 13 16.48 -1.07 4.91
N LEU A 14 15.65 -1.26 5.96
CA LEU A 14 15.43 -2.56 6.56
C LEU A 14 14.67 -3.51 5.62
N LEU A 15 13.60 -3.06 4.97
CA LEU A 15 12.83 -3.89 4.03
C LEU A 15 13.68 -4.38 2.86
N GLN A 16 14.61 -3.55 2.38
CA GLN A 16 15.56 -3.91 1.31
C GLN A 16 16.51 -5.07 1.69
N GLN A 17 16.66 -5.41 2.97
CA GLN A 17 17.47 -6.55 3.42
C GLN A 17 16.72 -7.89 3.31
N HIS A 18 15.42 -7.87 3.00
CA HIS A 18 14.57 -9.04 2.92
C HIS A 18 14.00 -9.20 1.51
N ASP A 19 14.27 -10.35 0.88
CA ASP A 19 13.80 -10.63 -0.48
C ASP A 19 12.28 -10.46 -0.62
N ASN A 20 11.88 -9.80 -1.72
CA ASN A 20 10.48 -9.54 -2.11
C ASN A 20 9.67 -8.62 -1.19
N GLN A 21 10.31 -7.97 -0.20
CA GLN A 21 9.63 -7.05 0.72
C GLN A 21 9.70 -5.57 0.28
N TYR A 22 10.52 -5.26 -0.73
CA TYR A 22 10.63 -3.93 -1.33
C TYR A 22 10.88 -4.06 -2.83
N LEU A 23 10.15 -3.26 -3.62
CA LEU A 23 10.26 -3.19 -5.08
C LEU A 23 10.19 -1.71 -5.49
N GLU A 24 10.99 -1.32 -6.48
CA GLU A 24 10.97 0.01 -7.08
C GLU A 24 10.92 -0.09 -8.60
N THR A 25 10.39 0.95 -9.26
CA THR A 25 10.29 1.00 -10.71
C THR A 25 10.45 2.45 -11.20
N ASP A 26 11.25 2.63 -12.23
CA ASP A 26 11.40 3.90 -12.95
C ASP A 26 10.45 3.99 -14.17
N HIS A 27 9.61 2.98 -14.39
CA HIS A 27 8.64 2.99 -15.47
C HIS A 27 7.57 4.08 -15.20
N PRO A 28 7.33 5.00 -16.16
CA PRO A 28 6.28 6.02 -16.01
C PRO A 28 4.91 5.39 -15.75
N VAL A 29 4.10 6.02 -14.91
CA VAL A 29 2.75 5.56 -14.58
C VAL A 29 1.83 6.75 -14.31
N ASP A 30 0.59 6.69 -14.78
CA ASP A 30 -0.42 7.72 -14.51
C ASP A 30 -0.88 7.64 -13.03
N PRO A 31 -0.75 8.72 -12.24
CA PRO A 31 -1.28 8.74 -10.87
C PRO A 31 -2.81 8.61 -10.83
N ASN A 32 -3.51 8.98 -11.90
CA ASN A 32 -4.96 8.83 -12.00
C ASN A 32 -5.32 7.40 -12.41
N ALA A 33 -5.67 6.58 -11.42
CA ALA A 33 -6.13 5.19 -11.54
C ALA A 33 -5.11 4.15 -12.00
N GLU A 34 -4.15 4.46 -12.88
CA GLU A 34 -3.18 3.47 -13.38
C GLU A 34 -2.27 2.94 -12.27
N LEU A 35 -1.69 3.82 -11.45
CA LEU A 35 -0.85 3.43 -10.30
C LEU A 35 -1.57 2.47 -9.34
N ALA A 36 -2.83 2.77 -9.01
CA ALA A 36 -3.66 1.93 -8.16
C ALA A 36 -4.00 0.59 -8.85
N GLY A 37 -4.22 0.60 -10.16
CA GLY A 37 -4.42 -0.60 -10.97
C GLY A 37 -3.20 -1.52 -10.96
N VAL A 38 -2.00 -0.97 -11.11
CA VAL A 38 -0.73 -1.73 -11.02
C VAL A 38 -0.57 -2.33 -9.62
N TYR A 39 -0.69 -1.53 -8.56
CA TYR A 39 -0.52 -2.02 -7.19
C TYR A 39 -1.59 -3.05 -6.79
N ARG A 40 -2.80 -2.98 -7.36
CA ARG A 40 -3.86 -3.98 -7.18
C ARG A 40 -3.40 -5.40 -7.52
N HIS A 41 -2.64 -5.55 -8.60
CA HIS A 41 -2.18 -6.86 -9.07
C HIS A 41 -0.92 -7.34 -8.35
N ILE A 42 -0.14 -6.44 -7.76
CA ILE A 42 1.15 -6.76 -7.13
C ILE A 42 1.00 -6.99 -5.62
N GLY A 43 0.31 -6.09 -4.90
CA GLY A 43 0.41 -6.03 -3.44
C GLY A 43 -0.81 -5.50 -2.67
N ALA A 44 -1.90 -5.09 -3.34
CA ALA A 44 -3.03 -4.45 -2.63
C ALA A 44 -3.75 -5.38 -1.64
N GLY A 45 -3.74 -6.70 -1.87
CA GLY A 45 -4.18 -7.73 -0.91
C GLY A 45 -5.63 -7.62 -0.38
N GLY A 46 -6.43 -8.68 -0.54
CA GLY A 46 -7.77 -8.77 0.05
C GLY A 46 -8.76 -7.68 -0.42
N THR A 47 -9.92 -7.63 0.24
CA THR A 47 -10.89 -6.53 0.13
C THR A 47 -11.10 -5.97 1.51
N VAL A 48 -10.90 -4.66 1.71
CA VAL A 48 -11.22 -4.03 2.98
C VAL A 48 -12.73 -4.16 3.19
N LYS A 49 -13.16 -4.93 4.19
CA LYS A 49 -14.57 -5.02 4.58
C LYS A 49 -15.06 -3.59 4.82
N ARG A 50 -16.20 -3.21 4.22
CA ARG A 50 -16.74 -1.85 4.35
C ARG A 50 -16.72 -1.44 5.83
N PRO A 51 -15.98 -0.38 6.22
CA PRO A 51 -15.80 -0.01 7.62
C PRO A 51 -17.08 0.36 8.37
N THR A 52 -18.17 0.64 7.65
CA THR A 52 -19.46 1.00 8.24
C THR A 52 -20.63 0.42 7.44
N PRO A 53 -21.67 -0.13 8.08
CA PRO A 53 -22.96 -0.25 7.43
C PRO A 53 -23.46 1.18 7.18
N HIS A 54 -23.80 1.49 5.93
CA HIS A 54 -24.58 2.68 5.62
C HIS A 54 -25.88 2.55 6.41
N ARG A 55 -26.14 3.49 7.33
CA ARG A 55 -27.40 3.56 8.06
C ARG A 55 -28.45 4.05 7.05
N ALA A 56 -29.03 3.13 6.29
CA ALA A 56 -30.23 3.40 5.51
C ALA A 56 -31.40 3.40 6.50
N GLY A 57 -31.91 4.57 6.86
CA GLY A 57 -33.00 4.65 7.83
C GLY A 57 -33.52 6.04 8.19
N ASP A 58 -33.25 7.09 7.41
CA ASP A 58 -33.87 8.42 7.61
C ASP A 58 -34.64 8.87 6.36
N ASP A 59 -35.30 7.93 5.68
CA ASP A 59 -36.29 8.20 4.64
C ASP A 59 -37.48 7.23 4.81
N VAL A 60 -38.36 7.52 5.78
CA VAL A 60 -39.85 7.42 5.79
C VAL A 60 -40.34 7.93 7.14
#